data_AF-A0A094EL89-F1
#
_entry.id   AF-A0A094EL89-F1
#
_cell.length_a   1.000
_cell.length_b   1.000
_cell.length_c   1.000
_cell.angle_alpha   90.00
_cell.angle_beta   90.00
_cell.angle_gamma   90.00
#
_symmetry.space_group_name_H-M   'P 1'
#
loop_
_entity.id
_entity.type
_entity.pdbx_description
1 polymer ?
#
loop_
_entity_poly.entity_id
_entity_poly.type
_entity_poly.pdbx_seq_one_letter_code
_entity_poly.pdbx_strand_id
1 'polypeptide(L)'
;MRFLKLSQGAISAILFSGCVAAANFEEYILAPSDRNVQCRDLLNTTNKVENPGALCTASKNSDGTTFSGDSAITIDFGKNVAGTVQFNVKSISGDAEFIGFTFTESSMWISTTLSDSANADTYDSPLWFPVDAAGAYAADKKHQRGGFRYMSLWHNSTGEMVIDSLSLNFTASPEMANAHEYTGYFNSDSEKLNRVWYAGAYTNQLCTSDPAYGNSQFVPGVDWYLNGTLS
;
A
#
# COMPACT_ATOMS: atom_id res chain seq x y z
N MET A 1 -35.75 62.65 46.82
CA MET A 1 -34.41 62.03 46.88
C MET A 1 -34.46 60.75 46.06
N ARG A 2 -33.58 60.63 45.07
CA ARG A 2 -33.56 59.58 44.03
C ARG A 2 -33.30 58.19 44.65
N PHE A 3 -34.02 57.17 44.17
CA PHE A 3 -33.42 55.85 43.95
C PHE A 3 -33.93 55.27 42.63
N LEU A 4 -32.96 54.90 41.79
CA LEU A 4 -33.14 54.34 40.45
C LEU A 4 -33.84 52.98 40.52
N LYS A 5 -34.75 52.76 39.57
CA LYS A 5 -35.17 51.42 39.15
C LYS A 5 -34.00 50.75 38.42
N LEU A 6 -33.51 49.61 38.90
CA LEU A 6 -32.84 48.63 38.05
C LEU A 6 -33.77 47.41 37.94
N SER A 7 -34.32 47.18 36.75
CA SER A 7 -34.94 45.91 36.41
C SER A 7 -33.83 44.86 36.26
N GLN A 8 -33.81 43.85 37.13
CA GLN A 8 -33.04 42.63 36.88
C GLN A 8 -33.71 41.88 35.73
N GLY A 9 -33.20 42.09 34.51
CA GLY A 9 -33.48 41.21 33.39
C GLY A 9 -32.73 39.90 33.62
N ALA A 10 -33.46 38.82 33.87
CA ALA A 10 -32.89 37.48 33.84
C ALA A 10 -32.49 37.16 32.39
N ILE A 11 -31.19 37.25 32.09
CA ILE A 11 -30.64 36.74 30.84
C ILE A 11 -30.57 35.22 31.01
N SER A 12 -31.58 34.52 30.48
CA SER A 12 -31.50 33.07 30.29
C SER A 12 -30.33 32.79 29.35
N ALA A 13 -29.22 32.28 29.89
CA ALA A 13 -28.16 31.69 29.10
C ALA A 13 -28.72 30.43 28.44
N ILE A 14 -29.11 30.55 27.17
CA ILE A 14 -29.39 29.39 26.33
C ILE A 14 -28.04 28.74 26.04
N LEU A 15 -27.68 27.76 26.87
CA LEU A 15 -26.65 26.79 26.52
C LEU A 15 -27.20 25.98 25.34
N PHE A 16 -26.81 26.36 24.12
CA PHE A 16 -26.86 25.43 23.01
C PHE A 16 -25.91 24.29 23.37
N SER A 17 -26.47 23.22 23.93
CA SER A 17 -25.81 21.93 23.97
C SER A 17 -25.74 21.48 22.52
N GLY A 18 -24.72 21.93 21.80
CA GLY A 18 -24.35 21.31 20.53
C GLY A 18 -24.14 19.84 20.86
N CYS A 19 -25.01 18.98 20.34
CA CYS A 19 -24.69 17.56 20.30
C CYS A 19 -23.40 17.48 19.50
N VAL A 20 -22.27 17.29 20.19
CA VAL A 20 -21.05 16.84 19.55
C VAL A 20 -21.41 15.45 19.06
N ALA A 21 -21.83 15.36 17.80
CA ALA A 21 -21.84 14.08 17.12
C ALA A 21 -20.40 13.56 17.26
N ALA A 22 -20.24 12.34 17.77
CA ALA A 22 -18.95 11.68 17.68
C ALA A 22 -18.59 11.70 16.19
N ALA A 23 -17.58 12.50 15.82
CA ALA A 23 -17.05 12.45 14.47
C ALA A 23 -16.62 11.00 14.26
N ASN A 24 -17.11 10.38 13.19
CA ASN A 24 -16.83 8.99 12.91
C ASN A 24 -15.39 8.92 12.38
N PHE A 25 -14.43 8.93 13.30
CA PHE A 25 -13.00 8.97 13.04
C PHE A 25 -12.51 7.85 12.10
N GLU A 26 -13.29 6.78 11.99
CA GLU A 26 -13.10 5.68 11.04
C GLU A 26 -12.89 6.17 9.61
N GLU A 27 -13.52 7.28 9.20
CA GLU A 27 -13.37 7.82 7.84
C GLU A 27 -11.96 8.34 7.53
N TYR A 28 -11.19 8.68 8.56
CA TYR A 28 -9.81 9.16 8.41
C TYR A 28 -8.78 8.06 8.53
N ILE A 29 -9.15 6.84 8.94
CA ILE A 29 -8.21 5.73 9.11
C ILE A 29 -7.72 5.26 7.74
N LEU A 30 -6.41 5.42 7.51
CA LEU A 30 -5.76 5.06 6.26
C LEU A 30 -5.22 3.63 6.26
N ALA A 31 -5.07 2.99 7.42
CA ALA A 31 -4.67 1.59 7.48
C ALA A 31 -5.66 0.68 6.74
N PRO A 32 -5.21 -0.42 6.12
CA PRO A 32 -6.14 -1.39 5.57
C PRO A 32 -6.83 -2.17 6.70
N SER A 33 -8.11 -2.51 6.50
CA SER A 33 -8.90 -3.35 7.40
C SER A 33 -8.57 -4.84 7.32
N ASP A 34 -7.84 -5.25 6.28
CA ASP A 34 -7.32 -6.60 6.08
C ASP A 34 -5.83 -6.52 5.75
N ARG A 35 -5.07 -7.52 6.20
CA ARG A 35 -3.67 -7.68 5.84
C ARG A 35 -3.50 -8.04 4.35
N ASN A 36 -4.50 -8.67 3.73
CA ASN A 36 -4.51 -8.94 2.30
C ASN A 36 -5.05 -7.73 1.52
N VAL A 37 -4.14 -6.89 1.04
CA VAL A 37 -4.47 -5.68 0.30
C VAL A 37 -4.53 -5.97 -1.19
N GLN A 38 -5.65 -5.61 -1.81
CA GLN A 38 -5.91 -5.81 -3.23
C GLN A 38 -5.51 -4.57 -4.04
N CYS A 39 -5.26 -4.76 -5.34
CA CYS A 39 -5.14 -3.63 -6.27
C CYS A 39 -6.43 -2.80 -6.27
N ARG A 40 -6.31 -1.47 -6.31
CA ARG A 40 -7.46 -0.56 -6.46
C ARG A 40 -7.71 -0.24 -7.93
N ASP A 41 -6.70 0.27 -8.64
CA ASP A 41 -6.83 0.68 -10.04
C ASP A 41 -5.67 0.18 -10.91
N LEU A 42 -5.98 -0.14 -12.17
CA LEU A 42 -4.99 -0.23 -13.24
C LEU A 42 -4.66 1.18 -13.73
N LEU A 43 -3.38 1.54 -13.75
CA LEU A 43 -2.94 2.85 -14.24
C LEU A 43 -2.44 2.82 -15.67
N ASN A 44 -1.61 1.84 -16.01
CA ASN A 44 -0.95 1.80 -17.30
C ASN A 44 -0.65 0.37 -17.75
N THR A 45 -0.45 0.22 -19.06
CA THR A 45 -0.04 -1.02 -19.71
C THR A 45 1.10 -0.72 -20.68
N THR A 46 2.03 -1.65 -20.82
CA THR A 46 3.13 -1.57 -21.79
C THR A 46 3.15 -2.84 -22.64
N ASN A 47 3.27 -2.66 -23.96
CA ASN A 47 3.23 -3.72 -24.95
C ASN A 47 1.95 -4.58 -24.86
N LYS A 48 2.03 -5.88 -25.17
CA LYS A 48 0.85 -6.75 -25.31
C LYS A 48 0.44 -7.33 -23.96
N VAL A 49 -0.63 -6.77 -23.40
CA VAL A 49 -1.32 -7.32 -22.22
C VAL A 49 -2.81 -7.46 -22.52
N GLU A 50 -3.35 -8.65 -22.30
CA GLU A 50 -4.78 -8.94 -22.45
C GLU A 50 -5.47 -8.97 -21.07
N ASN A 51 -6.67 -8.39 -21.00
CA ASN A 51 -7.43 -8.24 -19.75
C ASN A 51 -6.62 -7.63 -18.59
N PRO A 52 -5.94 -6.48 -18.78
CA PRO A 52 -5.01 -5.91 -17.80
C PRO A 52 -5.69 -5.47 -16.49
N GLY A 53 -7.01 -5.26 -16.51
CA GLY A 53 -7.78 -4.88 -15.33
C GLY A 53 -8.17 -6.05 -14.43
N ALA A 54 -7.96 -7.30 -14.85
CA ALA A 54 -8.42 -8.50 -14.12
C ALA A 54 -7.87 -8.62 -12.70
N LEU A 55 -6.69 -8.06 -12.44
CA LEU A 55 -6.03 -8.07 -11.15
C LEU A 55 -6.52 -6.95 -10.21
N CYS A 56 -7.34 -6.01 -10.71
CA CYS A 56 -7.80 -4.83 -9.99
C CYS A 56 -9.33 -4.77 -9.91
N THR A 57 -9.96 -5.93 -9.71
CA THR A 57 -11.42 -6.03 -9.56
C THR A 57 -11.80 -6.56 -8.18
N ALA A 58 -12.88 -6.01 -7.61
CA ALA A 58 -13.42 -6.48 -6.33
C ALA A 58 -13.97 -7.92 -6.38
N SER A 59 -14.23 -8.45 -7.57
CA SER A 59 -14.63 -9.84 -7.79
C SER A 59 -13.51 -10.61 -8.47
N LYS A 60 -13.30 -11.87 -8.07
CA LYS A 60 -12.30 -12.74 -8.68
C LYS A 60 -12.56 -12.89 -10.18
N ASN A 61 -11.62 -12.46 -11.00
CA ASN A 61 -11.66 -12.68 -12.43
C ASN A 61 -10.92 -14.00 -12.76
N SER A 62 -11.66 -15.05 -13.12
CA SER A 62 -11.07 -16.35 -13.42
C SER A 62 -10.23 -16.36 -14.71
N ASP A 63 -10.41 -15.38 -15.59
CA ASP A 63 -9.70 -15.30 -16.86
C ASP A 63 -8.27 -14.80 -16.65
N GLY A 64 -8.07 -13.92 -15.66
CA GLY A 64 -6.76 -13.36 -15.30
C GLY A 64 -6.27 -12.31 -16.31
N THR A 65 -5.08 -11.78 -16.04
CA THR A 65 -4.32 -10.90 -16.93
C THR A 65 -3.28 -11.71 -17.66
N THR A 66 -3.27 -11.63 -18.99
CA THR A 66 -2.29 -12.31 -19.85
C THR A 66 -1.21 -11.34 -20.27
N PHE A 67 0.03 -11.66 -19.92
CA PHE A 67 1.25 -11.01 -20.39
C PHE A 67 1.80 -11.81 -21.56
N SER A 68 2.16 -11.15 -22.66
CA SER A 68 2.77 -11.80 -23.83
C SER A 68 4.09 -11.11 -24.17
N GLY A 69 5.17 -11.89 -24.23
CA GLY A 69 6.50 -11.36 -24.48
C GLY A 69 6.92 -10.31 -23.43
N ASP A 70 7.81 -9.39 -23.83
CA ASP A 70 8.18 -8.26 -22.99
C ASP A 70 6.97 -7.32 -22.81
N SER A 71 6.32 -7.36 -21.65
CA SER A 71 5.07 -6.64 -21.39
C SER A 71 4.89 -6.30 -19.91
N ALA A 72 4.12 -5.26 -19.61
CA ALA A 72 3.95 -4.82 -18.23
C ALA A 72 2.61 -4.16 -17.95
N ILE A 73 2.24 -4.12 -16.68
CA ILE A 73 1.18 -3.27 -16.15
C ILE A 73 1.70 -2.47 -14.95
N THR A 74 1.07 -1.32 -14.68
CA THR A 74 1.25 -0.59 -13.43
C THR A 74 -0.08 -0.43 -12.73
N ILE A 75 -0.10 -0.67 -11.43
CA ILE A 75 -1.29 -0.58 -10.59
C ILE A 75 -1.12 0.49 -9.49
N ASP A 76 -2.25 1.03 -9.04
CA ASP A 76 -2.36 1.97 -7.91
C ASP A 76 -3.13 1.30 -6.77
N PHE A 77 -2.53 1.25 -5.57
CA PHE A 77 -3.22 0.87 -4.34
C PHE A 77 -4.08 2.01 -3.77
N GLY A 78 -3.90 3.22 -4.29
CA GLY A 78 -4.66 4.41 -3.95
C GLY A 78 -4.13 5.23 -2.78
N LYS A 79 -3.30 4.59 -1.97
CA LYS A 79 -2.57 5.13 -0.82
C LYS A 79 -1.29 4.32 -0.67
N ASN A 80 -0.29 4.86 0.03
CA ASN A 80 0.90 4.08 0.34
C ASN A 80 0.49 2.86 1.16
N VAL A 81 1.14 1.73 0.90
CA VAL A 81 1.03 0.44 1.57
C VAL A 81 2.46 -0.09 1.78
N ALA A 82 2.64 -1.14 2.57
CA ALA A 82 3.94 -1.77 2.80
C ALA A 82 3.75 -3.27 3.01
N GLY A 83 4.61 -4.11 2.45
CA GLY A 83 4.36 -5.55 2.49
C GLY A 83 5.16 -6.41 1.53
N THR A 84 4.71 -7.67 1.42
CA THR A 84 5.25 -8.70 0.51
C THR A 84 4.23 -9.06 -0.56
N VAL A 85 4.64 -9.07 -1.82
CA VAL A 85 3.75 -9.43 -2.94
C VAL A 85 3.39 -10.91 -2.92
N GLN A 86 2.15 -11.22 -3.30
CA GLN A 86 1.63 -12.58 -3.47
C GLN A 86 0.79 -12.64 -4.75
N PHE A 87 1.00 -13.66 -5.57
CA PHE A 87 0.25 -13.81 -6.82
C PHE A 87 0.07 -15.28 -7.17
N ASN A 88 -0.89 -15.56 -8.06
CA ASN A 88 -1.12 -16.90 -8.59
C ASN A 88 -1.00 -16.89 -10.11
N VAL A 89 -0.14 -17.75 -10.61
CA VAL A 89 0.05 -18.00 -12.04
C VAL A 89 -0.90 -19.11 -12.45
N LYS A 90 -1.79 -18.81 -13.39
CA LYS A 90 -2.76 -19.75 -13.94
C LYS A 90 -2.15 -20.65 -15.00
N SER A 91 -1.30 -20.09 -15.87
CA SER A 91 -0.63 -20.82 -16.94
C SER A 91 0.57 -20.05 -17.49
N ILE A 92 1.50 -20.80 -18.08
CA ILE A 92 2.61 -20.29 -18.88
C ILE A 92 2.70 -21.05 -20.20
N SER A 93 3.32 -20.46 -21.22
CA SER A 93 3.53 -21.11 -22.52
C SER A 93 5.00 -21.28 -22.93
N GLY A 94 5.96 -20.62 -22.26
CA GLY A 94 7.40 -20.81 -22.49
C GLY A 94 8.10 -21.62 -21.40
N ASP A 95 9.37 -21.94 -21.66
CA ASP A 95 10.18 -22.85 -20.82
C ASP A 95 10.94 -22.14 -19.69
N ALA A 96 10.95 -20.80 -19.68
CA ALA A 96 11.67 -19.97 -18.70
C ALA A 96 11.05 -18.57 -18.60
N GLU A 97 9.93 -18.46 -17.88
CA GLU A 97 9.23 -17.19 -17.70
C GLU A 97 9.73 -16.44 -16.46
N PHE A 98 9.74 -15.12 -16.52
CA PHE A 98 10.11 -14.24 -15.40
C PHE A 98 9.14 -13.08 -15.27
N ILE A 99 8.73 -12.81 -14.03
CA ILE A 99 7.96 -11.62 -13.68
C ILE A 99 8.70 -10.81 -12.62
N GLY A 100 8.91 -9.53 -12.89
CA GLY A 100 9.56 -8.57 -12.00
C GLY A 100 8.54 -7.61 -11.39
N PHE A 101 8.78 -7.21 -10.14
CA PHE A 101 7.96 -6.23 -9.46
C PHE A 101 8.78 -4.99 -9.09
N THR A 102 8.30 -3.82 -9.46
CA THR A 102 8.88 -2.54 -9.02
C THR A 102 7.88 -1.77 -8.18
N PHE A 103 8.39 -0.92 -7.29
CA PHE A 103 7.60 -0.25 -6.26
C PHE A 103 7.95 1.22 -6.20
N THR A 104 6.94 2.10 -6.18
CA THR A 104 7.16 3.55 -6.03
C THR A 104 6.12 4.21 -5.13
N GLU A 105 6.53 5.23 -4.36
CA GLU A 105 5.63 6.06 -3.55
C GLU A 105 4.95 7.15 -4.38
N SER A 106 5.67 7.73 -5.34
CA SER A 106 5.19 8.83 -6.17
C SER A 106 4.97 8.42 -7.62
N SER A 107 3.93 8.97 -8.24
CA SER A 107 3.61 8.72 -9.65
C SER A 107 4.67 9.29 -10.59
N MET A 108 5.45 10.28 -10.15
CA MET A 108 6.54 10.87 -10.93
C MET A 108 7.69 9.90 -11.19
N TRP A 109 7.82 8.86 -10.38
CA TRP A 109 8.94 7.92 -10.43
C TRP A 109 8.55 6.52 -10.89
N ILE A 110 7.28 6.33 -11.30
CA ILE A 110 6.80 5.04 -11.83
C ILE A 110 7.74 4.58 -12.96
N SER A 111 8.26 3.38 -12.79
CA SER A 111 9.07 2.69 -13.79
C SER A 111 8.78 1.20 -13.72
N THR A 112 8.78 0.53 -14.87
CA THR A 112 8.64 -0.93 -14.97
C THR A 112 9.95 -1.65 -14.65
N THR A 113 11.08 -0.95 -14.72
CA THR A 113 12.42 -1.54 -14.64
C THR A 113 13.19 -1.14 -13.39
N LEU A 114 12.72 -0.13 -12.65
CA LEU A 114 13.35 0.35 -11.42
C LEU A 114 12.28 0.73 -10.39
N SER A 115 12.56 0.44 -9.12
CA SER A 115 11.82 1.02 -8.00
C SER A 115 12.42 2.38 -7.64
N ASP A 116 11.65 3.24 -6.95
CA ASP A 116 12.20 4.49 -6.46
C ASP A 116 13.13 4.26 -5.26
N SER A 117 13.97 5.26 -4.96
CA SER A 117 14.98 5.19 -3.91
C SER A 117 15.14 6.54 -3.22
N ALA A 118 15.52 6.48 -1.95
CA ALA A 118 15.84 7.66 -1.15
C ALA A 118 17.16 8.33 -1.55
N ASN A 119 18.00 7.67 -2.36
CA ASN A 119 19.25 8.24 -2.88
C ASN A 119 19.40 7.94 -4.38
N ALA A 120 20.09 8.82 -5.10
CA ALA A 120 20.31 8.70 -6.54
C ALA A 120 21.34 7.61 -6.91
N ASP A 121 22.08 7.10 -5.93
CA ASP A 121 23.22 6.21 -6.14
C ASP A 121 22.81 4.73 -6.18
N THR A 122 21.61 4.37 -5.70
CA THR A 122 21.11 2.99 -5.68
C THR A 122 19.61 2.94 -5.96
N TYR A 123 19.21 2.89 -7.23
CA TYR A 123 17.85 2.49 -7.58
C TYR A 123 17.68 1.00 -7.29
N ASP A 124 16.58 0.64 -6.63
CA ASP A 124 16.26 -0.75 -6.34
C ASP A 124 15.83 -1.45 -7.64
N SER A 125 16.49 -2.55 -7.96
CA SER A 125 16.12 -3.40 -9.10
C SER A 125 14.75 -4.06 -8.88
N PRO A 126 14.07 -4.55 -9.93
CA PRO A 126 12.84 -5.29 -9.77
C PRO A 126 13.05 -6.51 -8.88
N LEU A 127 12.05 -6.83 -8.07
CA LEU A 127 11.98 -8.11 -7.37
C LEU A 127 11.56 -9.18 -8.38
N TRP A 128 12.50 -10.01 -8.79
CA TRP A 128 12.30 -11.01 -9.83
C TRP A 128 11.80 -12.35 -9.28
N PHE A 129 10.83 -12.94 -9.97
CA PHE A 129 10.36 -14.31 -9.77
C PHE A 129 10.60 -15.12 -11.04
N PRO A 130 11.43 -16.18 -10.99
CA PRO A 130 11.36 -17.23 -11.99
C PRO A 130 10.02 -17.96 -11.86
N VAL A 131 9.36 -18.19 -12.99
CA VAL A 131 8.08 -18.88 -13.08
C VAL A 131 8.23 -20.06 -14.04
N ASP A 132 8.31 -21.25 -13.46
CA ASP A 132 8.49 -22.53 -14.15
C ASP A 132 7.20 -23.35 -14.24
N ALA A 133 6.16 -22.96 -13.49
CA ALA A 133 4.88 -23.67 -13.46
C ALA A 133 3.71 -22.74 -13.10
N ALA A 134 2.50 -23.25 -13.31
CA ALA A 134 1.32 -22.66 -12.69
C ALA A 134 1.31 -22.91 -11.17
N GLY A 135 0.83 -21.96 -10.39
CA GLY A 135 0.74 -22.06 -8.94
C GLY A 135 0.87 -20.73 -8.21
N ALA A 136 0.92 -20.83 -6.89
CA ALA A 136 1.03 -19.68 -6.00
C ALA A 136 2.50 -19.30 -5.78
N TYR A 137 2.78 -18.00 -5.91
CA TYR A 137 4.08 -17.39 -5.70
C TYR A 137 3.94 -16.27 -4.66
N ALA A 138 4.96 -16.13 -3.82
CA ALA A 138 5.00 -15.07 -2.81
C ALA A 138 6.43 -14.63 -2.54
N ALA A 139 6.62 -13.33 -2.34
CA ALA A 139 7.84 -12.81 -1.75
C ALA A 139 7.95 -13.33 -0.31
N ASP A 140 9.13 -13.81 0.06
CA ASP A 140 9.42 -14.08 1.47
C ASP A 140 9.51 -12.76 2.27
N LYS A 141 9.59 -12.87 3.60
CA LYS A 141 9.65 -11.69 4.47
C LYS A 141 10.90 -10.84 4.29
N LYS A 142 12.03 -11.40 3.83
CA LYS A 142 13.26 -10.61 3.61
C LYS A 142 13.15 -9.67 2.40
N HIS A 143 12.25 -9.97 1.46
CA HIS A 143 11.94 -9.12 0.33
C HIS A 143 10.72 -8.21 0.58
N GLN A 144 10.32 -8.01 1.84
CA GLN A 144 9.29 -7.02 2.15
C GLN A 144 9.71 -5.63 1.70
N ARG A 145 8.76 -4.86 1.19
CA ARG A 145 8.94 -3.47 0.82
C ARG A 145 8.35 -2.56 1.89
N GLY A 146 9.06 -1.47 2.18
CA GLY A 146 8.53 -0.34 2.94
C GLY A 146 7.41 0.37 2.18
N GLY A 147 7.15 1.64 2.50
CA GLY A 147 6.09 2.40 1.83
C GLY A 147 6.20 2.41 0.30
N PHE A 148 5.11 2.07 -0.38
CA PHE A 148 4.92 2.30 -1.82
C PHE A 148 3.42 2.41 -2.12
N ARG A 149 3.05 3.08 -3.20
CA ARG A 149 1.65 3.20 -3.64
C ARG A 149 1.41 2.56 -5.00
N TYR A 150 2.42 2.61 -5.86
CA TYR A 150 2.36 2.07 -7.20
C TYR A 150 3.23 0.83 -7.27
N MET A 151 2.73 -0.19 -7.96
CA MET A 151 3.49 -1.40 -8.25
C MET A 151 3.40 -1.69 -9.74
N SER A 152 4.53 -1.95 -10.39
CA SER A 152 4.53 -2.44 -11.77
C SER A 152 4.88 -3.92 -11.79
N LEU A 153 4.17 -4.67 -12.64
CA LEU A 153 4.44 -6.06 -12.96
C LEU A 153 5.04 -6.09 -14.35
N TRP A 154 6.25 -6.60 -14.48
CA TRP A 154 7.00 -6.64 -15.72
C TRP A 154 7.34 -8.07 -16.10
N HIS A 155 6.66 -8.58 -17.12
CA HIS A 155 6.94 -9.86 -17.75
C HIS A 155 8.07 -9.67 -18.74
N ASN A 156 9.24 -10.19 -18.40
CA ASN A 156 10.47 -10.02 -19.19
C ASN A 156 10.89 -11.35 -19.78
N SER A 157 10.08 -11.85 -20.71
CA SER A 157 10.26 -13.17 -21.33
C SER A 157 9.66 -13.17 -22.73
N THR A 158 9.71 -14.29 -23.45
CA THR A 158 9.23 -14.38 -24.84
C THR A 158 7.91 -15.14 -24.99
N GLY A 159 7.51 -15.94 -23.99
CA GLY A 159 6.26 -16.69 -24.01
C GLY A 159 5.09 -15.87 -23.49
N GLU A 160 4.09 -16.55 -22.95
CA GLU A 160 2.92 -15.95 -22.33
C GLU A 160 2.79 -16.41 -20.88
N MET A 161 2.34 -15.51 -20.02
CA MET A 161 2.04 -15.77 -18.61
C MET A 161 0.66 -15.24 -18.26
N VAL A 162 -0.16 -16.06 -17.62
CA VAL A 162 -1.48 -15.63 -17.12
C VAL A 162 -1.45 -15.58 -15.60
N ILE A 163 -1.72 -14.41 -15.03
CA ILE A 163 -1.86 -14.21 -13.57
C ILE A 163 -3.34 -13.98 -13.26
N ASP A 164 -3.93 -14.78 -12.38
CA ASP A 164 -5.36 -14.70 -12.04
C ASP A 164 -5.66 -14.13 -10.64
N SER A 165 -4.61 -13.88 -9.85
CA SER A 165 -4.70 -13.28 -8.53
C SER A 165 -3.42 -12.51 -8.22
N LEU A 166 -3.58 -11.33 -7.64
CA LEU A 166 -2.50 -10.50 -7.14
C LEU A 166 -2.97 -9.84 -5.84
N SER A 167 -2.16 -9.91 -4.80
CA SER A 167 -2.41 -9.21 -3.54
C SER A 167 -1.10 -8.85 -2.87
N LEU A 168 -1.17 -7.91 -1.95
CA LEU A 168 -0.09 -7.56 -1.06
C LEU A 168 -0.42 -8.09 0.34
N ASN A 169 0.49 -8.84 0.95
CA ASN A 169 0.43 -9.09 2.38
C ASN A 169 1.02 -7.87 3.12
N PHE A 170 0.18 -7.09 3.79
CA PHE A 170 0.55 -5.88 4.50
C PHE A 170 1.30 -6.20 5.79
N THR A 171 2.60 -5.88 5.85
CA THR A 171 3.49 -6.28 6.97
C THR A 171 3.77 -5.16 7.98
N ALA A 172 3.35 -3.93 7.70
CA ALA A 172 3.58 -2.79 8.58
C ALA A 172 2.83 -2.90 9.91
N SER A 173 3.42 -2.43 11.02
CA SER A 173 2.88 -2.57 12.38
C SER A 173 2.52 -4.03 12.71
N PRO A 174 3.50 -4.96 12.70
CA PRO A 174 3.25 -6.40 12.86
C PRO A 174 2.64 -6.77 14.21
N GLU A 175 2.74 -5.91 15.22
CA GLU A 175 2.14 -6.07 16.55
C GLU A 175 0.62 -5.90 16.55
N MET A 176 0.06 -5.24 15.55
CA MET A 176 -1.39 -5.06 15.41
C MET A 176 -1.99 -6.23 14.63
N ALA A 177 -2.95 -6.97 15.21
CA ALA A 177 -3.63 -8.02 14.44
C ALA A 177 -4.40 -7.43 13.24
N ASN A 178 -5.15 -6.37 13.48
CA ASN A 178 -5.82 -5.56 12.48
C ASN A 178 -5.24 -4.15 12.49
N ALA A 179 -4.63 -3.72 11.39
CA ALA A 179 -3.98 -2.40 11.31
C ALA A 179 -4.99 -1.24 11.41
N HIS A 180 -6.28 -1.49 11.15
CA HIS A 180 -7.37 -0.52 11.23
C HIS A 180 -7.90 -0.31 12.66
N GLU A 181 -7.55 -1.18 13.61
CA GLU A 181 -8.00 -1.10 15.01
C GLU A 181 -7.08 -0.19 15.84
N TYR A 182 -7.19 1.11 15.57
CA TYR A 182 -6.41 2.11 16.30
C TYR A 182 -6.85 2.13 17.77
N THR A 183 -5.90 2.28 18.70
CA THR A 183 -6.20 2.37 20.15
C THR A 183 -6.25 3.82 20.65
N GLY A 184 -5.78 4.77 19.85
CA GLY A 184 -5.81 6.20 20.13
C GLY A 184 -6.45 6.96 18.97
N TYR A 185 -7.16 8.04 19.30
CA TYR A 185 -7.92 8.84 18.33
C TYR A 185 -7.74 10.33 18.59
N PHE A 186 -7.84 11.12 17.53
CA PHE A 186 -7.85 12.58 17.59
C PHE A 186 -9.04 13.11 16.79
N ASN A 187 -9.68 14.15 17.32
CA ASN A 187 -10.72 14.87 16.63
C ASN A 187 -10.71 16.35 17.03
N SER A 188 -11.01 17.21 16.08
CA SER A 188 -11.12 18.65 16.24
C SER A 188 -12.13 19.23 15.24
N ASP A 189 -12.54 20.48 15.45
CA ASP A 189 -13.37 21.23 14.47
C ASP A 189 -12.61 21.55 13.16
N SER A 190 -11.30 21.29 13.11
CA SER A 190 -10.49 21.51 11.92
C SER A 190 -10.31 20.20 11.14
N GLU A 191 -11.03 20.10 10.04
CA GLU A 191 -10.88 19.01 9.05
C GLU A 191 -9.41 18.78 8.65
N LYS A 192 -8.66 19.87 8.48
CA LYS A 192 -7.23 19.79 8.14
C LYS A 192 -6.42 19.11 9.25
N LEU A 193 -6.66 19.46 10.52
CA LEU A 193 -5.93 18.86 11.64
C LEU A 193 -6.30 17.39 11.82
N ASN A 194 -7.58 17.03 11.63
CA ASN A 194 -8.01 15.64 11.65
C ASN A 194 -7.22 14.84 10.61
N ARG A 195 -7.26 15.25 9.33
CA ARG A 195 -6.53 14.57 8.25
C ARG A 195 -5.01 14.48 8.50
N VAL A 196 -4.40 15.54 9.03
CA VAL A 196 -2.96 15.54 9.34
C VAL A 196 -2.63 14.52 10.44
N TRP A 197 -3.46 14.42 11.48
CA TRP A 197 -3.23 13.48 12.56
C TRP A 197 -3.28 12.03 12.07
N TYR A 198 -4.32 11.65 11.31
CA TYR A 198 -4.45 10.28 10.81
C TYR A 198 -3.41 9.95 9.73
N ALA A 199 -3.01 10.93 8.91
CA ALA A 199 -1.86 10.77 8.01
C ALA A 199 -0.57 10.48 8.78
N GLY A 200 -0.30 11.22 9.87
CA GLY A 200 0.86 10.97 10.73
C GLY A 200 0.83 9.61 11.42
N ALA A 201 -0.34 9.21 11.95
CA ALA A 201 -0.53 7.89 12.54
C ALA A 201 -0.26 6.77 11.52
N TYR A 202 -0.74 6.92 10.28
CA TYR A 202 -0.51 5.95 9.22
C TYR A 202 0.96 5.91 8.77
N THR A 203 1.63 7.06 8.70
CA THR A 203 3.08 7.10 8.44
C THR A 203 3.85 6.32 9.50
N ASN A 204 3.53 6.50 10.77
CA ASN A 204 4.16 5.72 11.84
C ASN A 204 3.94 4.21 11.64
N GLN A 205 2.74 3.81 11.22
CA GLN A 205 2.47 2.40 10.95
C GLN A 205 3.31 1.84 9.81
N LEU A 206 3.40 2.57 8.68
CA LEU A 206 4.21 2.21 7.52
C LEU A 206 5.72 2.15 7.85
N CYS A 207 6.17 2.93 8.84
CA CYS A 207 7.56 2.93 9.33
C CYS A 207 7.82 1.90 10.44
N THR A 208 6.84 1.08 10.82
CA THR A 208 6.98 0.05 11.86
C THR A 208 7.06 -1.33 11.20
N SER A 209 8.17 -2.04 11.38
CA SER A 209 8.41 -3.36 10.79
C SER A 209 8.84 -4.39 11.83
N ASP A 210 8.77 -5.67 11.46
CA ASP A 210 9.29 -6.77 12.27
C ASP A 210 10.83 -6.61 12.41
N PRO A 211 11.37 -6.47 13.63
CA PRO A 211 12.79 -6.20 13.83
C PRO A 211 13.69 -7.38 13.42
N ALA A 212 13.13 -8.58 13.20
CA ALA A 212 13.90 -9.71 12.69
C ALA A 212 14.33 -9.52 11.21
N TYR A 213 13.72 -8.57 10.49
CA TYR A 213 13.97 -8.33 9.07
C TYR A 213 14.24 -6.85 8.80
N GLY A 214 15.12 -6.56 7.85
CA GLY A 214 15.38 -5.21 7.38
C GLY A 214 16.87 -4.91 7.33
N ASN A 215 17.29 -4.08 6.38
CA ASN A 215 18.69 -3.77 6.22
C ASN A 215 19.15 -2.54 6.99
N SER A 216 20.35 -2.65 7.56
CA SER A 216 21.14 -1.47 7.93
C SER A 216 21.92 -1.01 6.69
N GLN A 217 21.90 0.29 6.38
CA GLN A 217 22.47 0.89 5.16
C GLN A 217 23.95 0.54 4.83
N PHE A 218 24.65 -0.16 5.73
CA PHE A 218 26.06 -0.52 5.63
C PHE A 218 26.35 -2.02 5.50
N VAL A 219 25.32 -2.87 5.44
CA VAL A 219 25.47 -4.30 5.18
C VAL A 219 24.87 -4.61 3.80
N PRO A 220 25.69 -4.89 2.78
CA PRO A 220 25.15 -5.34 1.50
C PRO A 220 24.40 -6.66 1.71
N GLY A 221 23.11 -6.69 1.36
CA GLY A 221 22.38 -7.95 1.31
C GLY A 221 22.89 -8.85 0.18
N VAL A 222 22.71 -10.17 0.33
CA VAL A 222 22.94 -11.15 -0.75
C VAL A 222 21.66 -11.27 -1.57
N ASP A 223 21.77 -11.20 -2.89
CA ASP A 223 20.69 -11.17 -3.90
C ASP A 223 19.79 -9.93 -3.87
N TRP A 224 19.33 -9.52 -2.70
CA TRP A 224 18.53 -8.32 -2.45
C TRP A 224 19.26 -7.37 -1.52
N TYR A 225 19.53 -6.15 -1.98
CA TYR A 225 20.34 -5.18 -1.25
C TYR A 225 19.78 -4.83 0.14
N LEU A 226 18.49 -5.08 0.39
CA LEU A 226 17.82 -4.77 1.66
C LEU A 226 17.52 -5.98 2.56
N ASN A 227 18.13 -7.14 2.31
CA ASN A 227 18.02 -8.32 3.18
C ASN A 227 19.10 -8.34 4.28
N GLY A 228 18.98 -7.44 5.26
CA GLY A 228 19.73 -7.52 6.52
C GLY A 228 18.89 -8.12 7.65
N THR A 229 19.57 -8.56 8.70
CA THR A 229 18.96 -8.83 10.01
C THR A 229 19.47 -7.78 10.99
N LEU A 230 18.57 -7.11 11.72
CA LEU A 230 18.95 -6.28 12.86
C LEU A 230 19.24 -7.23 14.03
N SER A 231 20.50 -7.64 14.18
CA SER A 231 20.99 -8.42 15.33
C SER A 231 21.36 -7.51 16.49
#